data_AF-C0N620-F1
#
_entry.id   AF-C0N620-F1
#
_cell.length_a   1.000
_cell.length_b   1.000
_cell.length_c   1.000
_cell.angle_alpha   90.00
_cell.angle_beta   90.00
_cell.angle_gamma   90.00
#
_symmetry.space_group_name_H-M   'P 1'
#
loop_
_entity.id
_entity.type
_entity.pdbx_description
1 polymer ?
#
loop_
_entity_poly.entity_id
_entity_poly.type
_entity_poly.pdbx_seq_one_letter_code
_entity_poly.pdbx_strand_id
1 'polypeptide(L)'
;MDESSYRYPCGAVYIFENVKAQRVKVGMTILSTTNVLDRLRDLNNIWIGLKATCQVCGGRRFINTKGLVPQHVVSGVECPGGDRAPIEREVVFAEQHLQNLKKLVENVTGTEKGSVTRKINSLEKRVKLFRHYNQPLGMWQISTVYHTERAELVESETHQILVEKLDKLAPIGEVFCCSVSEASKAVELALKQLGLLDAAEKEINIPTTSGEYGQCVICGNNLTATGACPDCRERLLS
;
A
#
# COMPACT_ATOMS: atom_id res chain seq x y z
N MET A 1 37.61 -0.70 -24.67
CA MET A 1 36.94 -0.57 -23.35
C MET A 1 35.48 -0.83 -23.64
N ASP A 2 35.06 -2.07 -23.40
CA ASP A 2 33.70 -2.52 -23.70
C ASP A 2 32.82 -2.13 -22.52
N GLU A 3 31.82 -1.29 -22.76
CA GLU A 3 30.85 -0.85 -21.77
C GLU A 3 30.09 -2.08 -21.27
N SER A 4 30.47 -2.57 -20.10
CA SER A 4 29.72 -3.60 -19.39
C SER A 4 28.28 -3.14 -19.29
N SER A 5 27.38 -3.75 -20.07
CA SER A 5 25.94 -3.49 -20.00
C SER A 5 25.46 -3.89 -18.60
N TYR A 6 25.45 -2.93 -17.68
CA TYR A 6 24.76 -3.07 -16.41
C TYR A 6 23.28 -3.15 -16.77
N ARG A 7 22.77 -4.37 -16.98
CA ARG A 7 21.34 -4.61 -17.06
C ARG A 7 20.77 -4.20 -15.71
N TYR A 8 20.14 -3.03 -15.66
CA TYR A 8 19.35 -2.65 -14.50
C TYR A 8 18.35 -3.79 -14.23
N PRO A 9 18.21 -4.26 -12.98
CA PRO A 9 17.26 -5.31 -12.68
C PRO A 9 15.87 -4.83 -13.07
N CYS A 10 15.26 -5.50 -14.04
CA CYS A 10 13.94 -5.15 -14.55
C CYS A 10 12.95 -5.05 -13.39
N GLY A 11 12.32 -3.89 -13.27
CA GLY A 11 11.28 -3.60 -12.30
C GLY A 11 9.91 -3.66 -12.94
N ALA A 12 8.89 -3.59 -12.10
CA ALA A 12 7.51 -3.49 -12.53
C ALA A 12 6.84 -2.31 -11.80
N VAL A 13 6.20 -1.43 -12.57
CA VAL A 13 5.25 -0.43 -12.07
C VAL A 13 3.86 -1.00 -12.22
N TYR A 14 3.16 -1.20 -11.11
CA TYR A 14 1.84 -1.81 -11.10
C TYR A 14 0.77 -0.80 -10.71
N ILE A 15 -0.42 -1.02 -11.25
CA ILE A 15 -1.65 -0.33 -10.91
C ILE A 15 -2.54 -1.34 -10.22
N PHE A 16 -2.80 -1.12 -8.94
CA PHE A 16 -3.84 -1.82 -8.21
C PHE A 16 -5.10 -0.98 -8.15
N GLU A 17 -6.24 -1.63 -8.30
CA GLU A 17 -7.55 -1.01 -8.24
C GLU A 17 -8.36 -1.60 -7.11
N ASN A 18 -9.08 -0.73 -6.39
CA ASN A 18 -10.22 -1.11 -5.58
C ASN A 18 -11.47 -0.43 -6.13
N VAL A 19 -12.25 -1.17 -6.91
CA VAL A 19 -13.46 -0.65 -7.58
C VAL A 19 -14.52 -0.19 -6.57
N LYS A 20 -14.70 -0.91 -5.46
CA LYS A 20 -15.71 -0.53 -4.46
C LYS A 20 -15.35 0.76 -3.73
N ALA A 21 -14.06 0.94 -3.43
CA ALA A 21 -13.57 2.16 -2.81
C ALA A 21 -13.36 3.30 -3.83
N GLN A 22 -13.43 3.01 -5.14
CA GLN A 22 -13.07 3.93 -6.22
C GLN A 22 -11.68 4.55 -5.99
N ARG A 23 -10.71 3.66 -5.80
CA ARG A 23 -9.31 4.04 -5.52
C ARG A 23 -8.35 3.24 -6.37
N VAL A 24 -7.25 3.88 -6.70
CA VAL A 24 -6.12 3.27 -7.38
C VAL A 24 -4.85 3.46 -6.55
N LYS A 25 -3.99 2.46 -6.56
CA LYS A 25 -2.63 2.56 -6.04
C LYS A 25 -1.66 2.28 -7.18
N VAL A 26 -0.77 3.24 -7.43
CA VAL A 26 0.40 3.02 -8.29
C VAL A 26 1.58 2.71 -7.37
N GLY A 27 2.27 1.61 -7.61
CA GLY A 27 3.47 1.25 -6.88
C GLY A 27 4.48 0.56 -7.76
N MET A 28 5.67 0.29 -7.22
CA MET A 28 6.69 -0.45 -7.95
C MET A 28 7.26 -1.63 -7.16
N THR A 29 7.94 -2.52 -7.87
CA THR A 29 8.77 -3.56 -7.29
C THR A 29 9.96 -3.85 -8.19
N ILE A 30 11.09 -4.22 -7.59
CA ILE A 30 12.23 -4.77 -8.32
C ILE A 30 12.01 -6.29 -8.34
N LEU A 31 11.85 -6.88 -9.54
CA LEU A 31 11.38 -8.26 -9.69
C LEU A 31 12.35 -9.31 -9.14
N SER A 32 13.63 -8.96 -9.00
CA SER A 32 14.63 -9.80 -8.33
C SER A 32 14.40 -9.96 -6.82
N THR A 33 13.57 -9.09 -6.21
CA THR A 33 13.36 -9.05 -4.75
C THR A 33 11.95 -9.43 -4.33
N THR A 34 10.94 -9.03 -5.10
CA THR A 34 9.53 -9.25 -4.76
C THR A 34 8.70 -9.15 -6.03
N ASN A 35 7.74 -10.04 -6.22
CA ASN A 35 6.81 -9.96 -7.35
C ASN A 35 5.59 -9.08 -7.02
N VAL A 36 4.82 -8.73 -8.05
CA VAL A 36 3.63 -7.86 -7.92
C VAL A 36 2.51 -8.53 -7.11
N LEU A 37 2.35 -9.85 -7.19
CA LEU A 37 1.31 -10.59 -6.46
C LEU A 37 1.54 -10.58 -4.94
N ASP A 38 2.79 -10.67 -4.51
CA ASP A 38 3.16 -10.57 -3.09
C ASP A 38 2.88 -9.17 -2.54
N ARG A 39 3.10 -8.12 -3.35
CA ARG A 39 2.70 -6.75 -3.01
C ARG A 39 1.19 -6.62 -2.88
N LEU A 40 0.41 -7.21 -3.80
CA LEU A 40 -1.04 -7.22 -3.73
C LEU A 40 -1.54 -7.94 -2.47
N ARG A 41 -0.95 -9.11 -2.15
CA ARG A 41 -1.29 -9.89 -0.96
C ARG A 41 -0.99 -9.10 0.31
N ASP A 42 0.18 -8.47 0.41
CA ASP A 42 0.52 -7.64 1.56
C ASP A 42 -0.43 -6.44 1.71
N LEU A 43 -0.75 -5.77 0.60
CA LEU A 43 -1.70 -4.66 0.58
C LEU A 43 -3.07 -5.09 1.10
N ASN A 44 -3.59 -6.20 0.58
CA ASN A 44 -4.87 -6.74 1.01
C ASN A 44 -4.86 -7.18 2.48
N ASN A 45 -3.78 -7.78 2.96
CA ASN A 45 -3.63 -8.11 4.38
C ASN A 45 -3.70 -6.85 5.26
N ILE A 46 -3.11 -5.73 4.82
CA ILE A 46 -3.22 -4.46 5.55
C ILE A 46 -4.64 -3.91 5.46
N TRP A 47 -5.22 -3.91 4.26
CA TRP A 47 -6.53 -3.35 3.97
C TRP A 47 -7.65 -3.99 4.79
N ILE A 48 -7.62 -5.31 4.94
CA ILE A 48 -8.61 -6.06 5.73
C ILE A 48 -8.25 -6.16 7.22
N GLY A 49 -7.12 -5.56 7.64
CA GLY A 49 -6.69 -5.51 9.03
C GLY A 49 -6.00 -6.76 9.58
N LEU A 50 -5.63 -7.73 8.75
CA LEU A 50 -4.78 -8.87 9.16
C LEU A 50 -3.34 -8.44 9.47
N LYS A 51 -2.86 -7.38 8.81
CA LYS A 51 -1.58 -6.75 9.08
C LYS A 51 -1.80 -5.30 9.48
N ALA A 52 -1.69 -5.01 10.76
CA ALA A 52 -2.10 -3.72 11.32
C ALA A 52 -0.92 -2.97 11.93
N THR A 53 -1.12 -1.70 12.27
CA THR A 53 -0.07 -0.76 12.65
C THR A 53 0.07 -0.68 14.17
N CYS A 54 1.29 -0.88 14.67
CA CYS A 54 1.62 -0.67 16.08
C CYS A 54 1.36 0.79 16.49
N GLN A 55 0.60 0.97 17.58
CA GLN A 55 0.25 2.29 18.13
C GLN A 55 1.49 3.14 18.48
N VAL A 56 2.60 2.51 18.87
CA VAL A 56 3.82 3.20 19.29
C VAL A 56 4.77 3.40 18.12
N CYS A 57 5.37 2.30 17.63
CA CYS A 57 6.47 2.41 16.66
C CYS A 57 6.01 2.64 15.22
N GLY A 58 4.74 2.38 14.90
CA GLY A 58 4.21 2.47 13.53
C GLY A 58 4.61 1.31 12.63
N GLY A 59 5.35 0.34 13.15
CA GLY A 59 5.64 -0.90 12.46
C GLY A 59 4.37 -1.67 12.19
N ARG A 60 4.19 -2.12 10.94
CA ARG A 60 3.10 -3.02 10.56
C ARG A 60 3.44 -4.45 10.93
N ARG A 61 2.50 -5.17 11.53
CA ARG A 61 2.65 -6.55 12.02
C ARG A 61 1.38 -7.34 11.76
N PHE A 62 1.53 -8.64 11.52
CA PHE A 62 0.38 -9.53 11.51
C PHE A 62 -0.23 -9.57 12.91
N ILE A 63 -1.55 -9.38 12.99
CA ILE A 63 -2.26 -9.48 14.26
C ILE A 63 -2.32 -10.96 14.70
N ASN A 64 -2.20 -11.20 16.00
CA ASN A 64 -2.35 -12.55 16.54
C ASN A 64 -3.83 -12.98 16.55
N THR A 65 -4.10 -14.21 16.98
CA THR A 65 -5.46 -14.76 17.08
C THR A 65 -6.38 -13.97 18.03
N LYS A 66 -5.83 -13.19 18.95
CA LYS A 66 -6.57 -12.27 19.84
C LYS A 66 -6.82 -10.89 19.20
N GLY A 67 -6.34 -10.68 17.97
CA GLY A 67 -6.43 -9.41 17.26
C GLY A 67 -5.49 -8.31 17.79
N LEU A 68 -4.42 -8.69 18.48
CA LEU A 68 -3.42 -7.79 19.04
C LEU A 68 -2.15 -7.79 18.20
N VAL A 69 -1.40 -6.70 18.26
CA VAL A 69 -0.04 -6.59 17.71
C VAL A 69 0.89 -7.46 18.58
N PRO A 70 1.59 -8.46 18.03
CA PRO A 70 2.50 -9.29 18.82
C PRO A 70 3.64 -8.48 19.43
N GLN A 71 4.24 -9.04 20.50
CA GLN A 71 5.52 -8.54 20.99
C GLN A 71 6.56 -8.45 19.87
N HIS A 72 7.27 -7.33 19.85
CA HIS A 72 8.29 -7.08 18.83
C HIS A 72 9.33 -6.09 19.36
N VAL A 73 10.52 -6.17 18.78
CA VAL A 73 11.66 -5.34 19.11
C VAL A 73 11.82 -4.22 18.09
N VAL A 74 12.15 -3.02 18.55
CA VAL A 74 12.48 -1.85 17.73
C VAL A 74 13.78 -1.26 18.26
N SER A 75 14.81 -1.19 17.41
CA SER A 75 16.14 -0.71 17.80
C SER A 75 16.73 -1.45 19.01
N GLY A 76 16.53 -2.77 19.08
CA GLY A 76 17.07 -3.62 20.15
C GLY A 76 16.27 -3.61 21.45
N VAL A 77 15.21 -2.81 21.56
CA VAL A 77 14.36 -2.71 22.76
C VAL A 77 12.95 -3.20 22.45
N GLU A 78 12.32 -3.90 23.40
CA GLU A 78 10.91 -4.30 23.30
C GLU A 78 10.02 -3.08 23.11
N CYS A 79 9.11 -3.17 22.14
CA CYS A 79 8.18 -2.08 21.86
C CYS A 79 7.03 -2.12 22.86
N PRO A 80 6.73 -1.01 23.58
CA PRO A 80 5.62 -0.98 24.53
C PRO A 80 4.23 -1.09 23.86
N GLY A 81 4.19 -1.04 22.52
CA GLY A 81 2.99 -1.35 21.73
C GLY A 81 2.78 -2.85 21.45
N GLY A 82 3.65 -3.73 21.94
CA GLY A 82 3.45 -5.17 21.90
C GLY A 82 2.31 -5.62 22.82
N ASP A 83 1.59 -6.67 22.41
CA ASP A 83 0.38 -7.21 23.04
C ASP A 83 -0.74 -6.19 23.25
N ARG A 84 -0.79 -5.16 22.40
CA ARG A 84 -1.80 -4.11 22.40
C ARG A 84 -2.63 -4.18 21.13
N ALA A 85 -3.83 -3.59 21.16
CA ALA A 85 -4.61 -3.42 19.94
C ALA A 85 -3.85 -2.54 18.94
N PRO A 86 -4.01 -2.78 17.63
CA PRO A 86 -3.46 -1.90 16.61
C PRO A 86 -4.17 -0.55 16.55
N ILE A 87 -3.52 0.46 15.96
CA ILE A 87 -4.06 1.83 15.92
C ILE A 87 -5.32 1.95 15.06
N GLU A 88 -5.48 1.05 14.08
CA GLU A 88 -6.67 0.93 13.24
C GLU A 88 -7.94 0.60 14.06
N ARG A 89 -7.79 0.04 15.26
CA ARG A 89 -8.93 -0.34 16.14
C ARG A 89 -9.18 0.67 17.25
N GLU A 90 -8.10 1.19 17.86
CA GLU A 90 -8.20 2.20 18.91
C GLU A 90 -6.94 3.05 18.94
N VAL A 91 -7.09 4.33 19.30
CA VAL A 91 -5.99 5.31 19.36
C VAL A 91 -5.55 5.65 20.79
N VAL A 92 -6.24 5.14 21.81
CA VAL A 92 -6.10 5.57 23.21
C VAL A 92 -4.65 5.40 23.71
N PHE A 93 -4.03 4.26 23.43
CA PHE A 93 -2.65 4.00 23.86
C PHE A 93 -1.63 4.86 23.11
N ALA A 94 -1.85 5.10 21.81
CA ALA A 94 -1.06 6.03 21.01
C ALA A 94 -1.14 7.46 21.57
N GLU A 95 -2.33 7.92 21.96
CA GLU A 95 -2.55 9.24 22.56
C GLU A 95 -1.87 9.37 23.91
N GLN A 96 -1.97 8.36 24.77
CA GLN A 96 -1.27 8.35 26.07
C GLN A 96 0.25 8.39 25.87
N HIS A 97 0.78 7.58 24.94
CA HIS A 97 2.20 7.58 24.63
C HIS A 97 2.67 8.93 24.06
N LEU A 98 1.86 9.57 23.22
CA LEU A 98 2.13 10.91 22.70
C LEU A 98 2.24 11.94 23.82
N GLN A 99 1.35 11.92 24.81
CA GLN A 99 1.42 12.83 25.96
C GLN A 99 2.70 12.62 26.78
N ASN A 100 3.12 11.37 26.96
CA ASN A 100 4.37 11.06 27.66
C ASN A 100 5.58 11.60 26.88
N LEU A 101 5.60 11.46 25.56
CA LEU A 101 6.68 12.02 24.72
C LEU A 101 6.71 13.55 24.79
N LYS A 102 5.55 14.22 24.80
CA LYS A 102 5.46 15.68 24.94
C LYS A 102 6.03 16.16 26.28
N LYS A 103 5.74 15.47 27.38
CA LYS A 103 6.37 15.78 28.69
C LYS A 103 7.88 15.51 28.67
N LEU A 104 8.31 14.45 27.99
CA LEU A 104 9.73 14.12 27.89
C LEU A 104 10.51 15.17 27.10
N VAL A 105 9.96 15.71 26.00
CA VAL A 105 10.66 16.66 25.12
C VAL A 105 11.03 17.98 25.81
N GLU A 106 10.31 18.35 26.87
CA GLU A 106 10.59 19.52 27.71
C GLU A 106 11.87 19.33 28.56
N ASN A 107 12.22 18.07 28.86
CA ASN A 107 13.29 17.72 29.79
C ASN A 107 14.57 17.22 29.09
N VAL A 108 14.56 17.06 27.77
CA VAL A 108 15.72 16.58 26.99
C VAL A 108 16.30 17.70 26.12
N THR A 109 17.60 17.63 25.83
CA THR A 109 18.31 18.61 25.00
C THR A 109 19.10 17.93 23.86
N GLY A 110 19.68 18.73 22.97
CA GLY A 110 20.54 18.23 21.89
C GLY A 110 19.88 17.22 20.94
N THR A 111 20.63 16.18 20.58
CA THR A 111 20.22 15.15 19.60
C THR A 111 19.04 14.32 20.07
N GLU A 112 18.93 14.08 21.37
CA GLU A 112 17.80 13.38 21.98
C GLU A 112 16.50 14.15 21.77
N LYS A 113 16.51 15.46 22.00
CA LYS A 113 15.37 16.34 21.73
C LYS A 113 14.91 16.25 20.28
N GLY A 114 15.85 16.22 19.33
CA GLY A 114 15.54 16.05 17.91
C GLY A 114 14.89 14.69 17.61
N SER A 115 15.38 13.62 18.24
CA SER A 115 14.81 12.27 18.11
C SER A 115 13.38 12.20 18.67
N VAL A 116 13.16 12.71 19.88
CA VAL A 116 11.84 12.75 20.52
C VAL A 116 10.86 13.60 19.71
N THR A 117 11.29 14.77 19.22
CA THR A 117 10.46 15.63 18.35
C THR A 117 10.01 14.90 17.08
N ARG A 118 10.89 14.14 16.43
CA ARG A 118 10.50 13.33 15.25
C ARG A 118 9.47 12.26 15.60
N LYS A 119 9.62 11.60 16.76
CA LYS A 119 8.65 10.60 17.24
C LYS A 119 7.29 11.25 17.52
N ILE A 120 7.26 12.42 18.17
CA ILE A 120 6.03 13.20 18.40
C ILE A 120 5.35 13.51 17.06
N ASN A 121 6.07 14.13 16.12
CA ASN A 121 5.50 14.51 14.82
C ASN A 121 4.96 13.31 14.03
N SER A 122 5.65 12.17 14.05
CA SER A 122 5.19 10.94 13.40
C SER A 122 3.93 10.39 14.06
N LEU A 123 3.90 10.37 15.40
CA LEU A 123 2.78 9.82 16.15
C LEU A 123 1.54 10.71 16.08
N GLU A 124 1.69 12.04 16.11
CA GLU A 124 0.59 13.00 15.91
C GLU A 124 -0.09 12.81 14.55
N LYS A 125 0.70 12.71 13.48
CA LYS A 125 0.18 12.44 12.13
C LYS A 125 -0.63 11.14 12.11
N ARG A 126 -0.09 10.08 12.73
CA ARG A 126 -0.74 8.77 12.77
C ARG A 126 -2.04 8.78 13.58
N VAL A 127 -2.03 9.36 14.79
CA VAL A 127 -3.24 9.50 15.61
C VAL A 127 -4.30 10.30 14.87
N LYS A 128 -3.94 11.42 14.26
CA LYS A 128 -4.88 12.25 13.48
C LYS A 128 -5.53 11.46 12.33
N LEU A 129 -4.74 10.66 11.61
CA LEU A 129 -5.21 9.80 10.53
C LEU A 129 -6.21 8.75 11.05
N PHE A 130 -5.87 8.05 12.14
CA PHE A 130 -6.66 6.91 12.61
C PHE A 130 -7.84 7.27 13.52
N ARG A 131 -7.93 8.49 14.05
CA ARG A 131 -9.12 8.96 14.79
C ARG A 131 -10.43 8.90 13.98
N HIS A 132 -10.32 9.08 12.66
CA HIS A 132 -11.46 9.10 11.75
C HIS A 132 -11.39 7.94 10.76
N TYR A 133 -10.67 6.87 11.14
CA TYR A 133 -10.49 5.74 10.25
C TYR A 133 -11.80 4.98 10.11
N ASN A 134 -12.34 5.03 8.90
CA ASN A 134 -13.41 4.13 8.48
C ASN A 134 -12.78 2.92 7.81
N GLN A 135 -13.25 1.73 8.16
CA GLN A 135 -12.79 0.52 7.50
C GLN A 135 -13.11 0.62 5.99
N PRO A 136 -12.09 0.51 5.12
CA PRO A 136 -12.31 0.67 3.70
C PRO A 136 -13.09 -0.50 3.10
N LEU A 137 -13.85 -0.24 2.03
CA LEU A 137 -14.66 -1.24 1.34
C LEU A 137 -13.89 -1.94 0.23
N GLY A 138 -14.27 -3.18 -0.09
CA GLY A 138 -13.73 -3.95 -1.21
C GLY A 138 -12.31 -4.47 -1.01
N MET A 139 -11.77 -5.06 -2.07
CA MET A 139 -10.45 -5.65 -2.11
C MET A 139 -9.66 -5.02 -3.26
N TRP A 140 -8.36 -4.91 -3.07
CA TRP A 140 -7.44 -4.52 -4.13
C TRP A 140 -7.25 -5.67 -5.11
N GLN A 141 -7.11 -5.32 -6.38
CA GLN A 141 -6.82 -6.24 -7.48
C GLN A 141 -5.76 -5.65 -8.39
N ILE A 142 -4.99 -6.48 -9.08
CA ILE A 142 -4.10 -6.01 -10.14
C ILE A 142 -4.94 -5.61 -11.35
N SER A 143 -4.68 -4.42 -11.88
CA SER A 143 -5.25 -3.96 -13.14
C SER A 143 -4.21 -4.02 -14.26
N THR A 144 -3.09 -3.34 -14.07
CA THR A 144 -2.09 -3.15 -15.14
C THR A 144 -0.69 -3.23 -14.54
N VAL A 145 0.25 -3.78 -15.28
CA VAL A 145 1.67 -3.83 -14.92
C VAL A 145 2.50 -3.34 -16.11
N TYR A 146 3.48 -2.48 -15.83
CA TYR A 146 4.45 -1.97 -16.79
C TYR A 146 5.84 -2.44 -16.37
N HIS A 147 6.47 -3.28 -17.19
CA HIS A 147 7.83 -3.75 -16.98
C HIS A 147 8.82 -2.76 -17.59
N THR A 148 9.79 -2.33 -16.79
CA THR A 148 10.75 -1.28 -17.20
C THR A 148 12.02 -1.34 -16.36
N GLU A 149 13.13 -0.85 -16.92
CA GLU A 149 14.44 -0.86 -16.26
C GLU A 149 14.57 0.16 -15.10
N ARG A 150 13.68 1.16 -15.03
CA ARG A 150 13.75 2.26 -14.04
C ARG A 150 12.41 2.48 -13.33
N ALA A 151 11.84 1.40 -12.81
CA ALA A 151 10.49 1.37 -12.24
C ALA A 151 10.30 2.36 -11.07
N GLU A 152 11.35 2.58 -10.28
CA GLU A 152 11.38 3.54 -9.17
C GLU A 152 11.19 4.99 -9.62
N LEU A 153 11.81 5.38 -10.75
CA LEU A 153 11.66 6.72 -11.29
C LEU A 153 10.32 6.90 -11.97
N VAL A 154 9.86 5.88 -12.69
CA VAL A 154 8.53 5.90 -13.31
C VAL A 154 7.44 6.01 -12.25
N GLU A 155 7.53 5.27 -11.14
CA GLU A 155 6.58 5.41 -10.02
C GLU A 155 6.63 6.83 -9.43
N SER A 156 7.82 7.33 -9.11
CA SER A 156 8.00 8.66 -8.53
C SER A 156 7.38 9.75 -9.41
N GLU A 157 7.68 9.75 -10.71
CA GLU A 157 7.12 10.71 -11.67
C GLU A 157 5.59 10.54 -11.81
N THR A 158 5.10 9.30 -11.81
CA THR A 158 3.65 9.04 -11.83
C THR A 158 2.95 9.64 -10.62
N HIS A 159 3.55 9.52 -9.42
CA HIS A 159 3.00 10.11 -8.20
C HIS A 159 2.97 11.64 -8.28
N GLN A 160 3.98 12.27 -8.89
CA GLN A 160 3.97 13.73 -9.13
C GLN A 160 2.83 14.13 -10.08
N ILE A 161 2.63 13.39 -11.16
CA ILE A 161 1.53 13.63 -12.12
C ILE A 161 0.17 13.49 -11.44
N LEU A 162 0.02 12.55 -10.50
CA LEU A 162 -1.23 12.26 -9.81
C LEU A 162 -1.41 13.00 -8.47
N VAL A 163 -0.51 13.94 -8.12
CA VAL A 163 -0.45 14.56 -6.79
C VAL A 163 -1.77 15.22 -6.36
N GLU A 164 -2.47 15.84 -7.30
CA GLU A 164 -3.77 16.50 -7.04
C GLU A 164 -4.89 15.51 -6.70
N LYS A 165 -4.72 14.24 -7.08
CA LYS A 165 -5.67 13.14 -6.84
C LYS A 165 -5.30 12.30 -5.61
N LEU A 166 -4.27 12.68 -4.86
CA LEU A 166 -3.80 11.93 -3.70
C LEU A 166 -4.86 11.88 -2.59
N ASP A 167 -5.23 10.66 -2.16
CA ASP A 167 -6.06 10.44 -0.99
C ASP A 167 -5.23 10.59 0.29
N LYS A 168 -5.27 11.80 0.85
CA LYS A 168 -4.54 12.15 2.09
C LYS A 168 -5.05 11.43 3.34
N LEU A 169 -6.18 10.74 3.24
CA LEU A 169 -6.79 9.98 4.34
C LEU A 169 -6.59 8.47 4.17
N ALA A 170 -5.98 8.01 3.09
CA ALA A 170 -5.69 6.60 2.91
C ALA A 170 -4.72 6.08 4.00
N PRO A 171 -5.02 4.94 4.65
CA PRO A 171 -4.19 4.38 5.71
C PRO A 171 -2.89 3.71 5.20
N ILE A 172 -2.65 3.71 3.88
CA ILE A 172 -1.71 2.82 3.19
C ILE A 172 -0.91 3.48 2.05
N GLY A 173 0.16 4.20 2.39
CA GLY A 173 1.05 4.82 1.39
C GLY A 173 0.30 5.76 0.44
N GLU A 174 0.84 6.06 -0.75
CA GLU A 174 0.07 6.80 -1.76
C GLU A 174 -1.04 5.93 -2.35
N VAL A 175 -2.26 6.47 -2.30
CA VAL A 175 -3.47 5.99 -2.94
C VAL A 175 -4.13 7.19 -3.60
N PHE A 176 -4.75 7.00 -4.76
CA PHE A 176 -5.28 8.07 -5.60
C PHE A 176 -6.77 7.89 -5.84
N CYS A 177 -7.51 9.00 -5.78
CA CYS A 177 -8.92 9.12 -6.14
C CYS A 177 -9.06 9.29 -7.66
N CYS A 178 -8.69 8.26 -8.42
CA CYS A 178 -8.77 8.25 -9.88
C CYS A 178 -9.17 6.88 -10.42
N SER A 179 -9.53 6.86 -11.70
CA SER A 179 -9.75 5.62 -12.45
C SER A 179 -8.43 4.97 -12.87
N VAL A 180 -8.48 3.66 -13.16
CA VAL A 180 -7.35 2.93 -13.78
C VAL A 180 -6.89 3.61 -15.07
N SER A 181 -7.82 4.08 -15.92
CA SER A 181 -7.49 4.74 -17.18
C SER A 181 -6.65 6.00 -16.96
N GLU A 182 -7.00 6.82 -15.97
CA GLU A 182 -6.22 8.01 -15.62
C GLU A 182 -4.86 7.65 -15.03
N ALA A 183 -4.78 6.64 -14.18
CA ALA A 183 -3.51 6.17 -13.64
C ALA A 183 -2.59 5.59 -14.74
N SER A 184 -3.14 4.80 -15.66
CA SER A 184 -2.40 4.27 -16.82
C SER A 184 -1.84 5.38 -17.70
N LYS A 185 -2.64 6.43 -17.98
CA LYS A 185 -2.17 7.61 -18.73
C LYS A 185 -1.04 8.32 -18.00
N ALA A 186 -1.10 8.41 -16.67
CA ALA A 186 -0.03 9.02 -15.88
C ALA A 186 1.26 8.19 -15.93
N VAL A 187 1.17 6.86 -15.85
CA VAL A 187 2.34 5.96 -16.00
C VAL A 187 2.94 6.08 -17.40
N GLU A 188 2.11 6.07 -18.45
CA GLU A 188 2.56 6.21 -19.84
C GLU A 188 3.19 7.59 -20.10
N LEU A 189 2.67 8.65 -19.48
CA LEU A 189 3.28 9.97 -19.55
C LEU A 189 4.63 10.01 -18.83
N ALA A 190 4.75 9.42 -17.64
CA ALA A 190 6.02 9.30 -16.92
C ALA A 190 7.06 8.52 -17.73
N LEU A 191 6.69 7.37 -18.29
CA LEU A 191 7.53 6.58 -19.18
C LEU A 191 7.99 7.39 -20.40
N LYS A 192 7.09 8.16 -21.02
CA LYS A 192 7.42 9.04 -22.14
C LYS A 192 8.41 10.14 -21.75
N GLN A 193 8.19 10.81 -20.62
CA GLN A 193 9.07 11.87 -20.11
C GLN A 193 10.48 11.35 -19.80
N LEU A 194 10.59 10.08 -19.40
CA LEU A 194 11.85 9.41 -19.11
C LEU A 194 12.50 8.74 -20.33
N GLY A 195 11.86 8.78 -21.50
CA GLY A 195 12.35 8.14 -22.72
C GLY A 195 12.31 6.61 -22.68
N LEU A 196 11.41 6.03 -21.88
CA LEU A 196 11.31 4.59 -21.63
C LEU A 196 10.06 3.93 -22.24
N LEU A 197 9.15 4.72 -22.82
CA LEU A 197 7.84 4.22 -23.25
C LEU A 197 7.91 3.07 -24.25
N ASP A 198 8.76 3.20 -25.28
CA ASP A 198 8.85 2.20 -26.35
C ASP A 198 9.52 0.89 -25.89
N ALA A 199 10.34 0.97 -24.84
CA ALA A 199 11.03 -0.19 -24.25
C ALA A 199 10.22 -0.87 -23.14
N ALA A 200 9.14 -0.24 -22.67
CA ALA A 200 8.33 -0.78 -21.59
C ALA A 200 7.32 -1.80 -22.12
N GLU A 201 7.26 -2.96 -21.45
CA GLU A 201 6.23 -3.96 -21.74
C GLU A 201 5.02 -3.73 -20.83
N LYS A 202 3.83 -3.69 -21.43
CA LYS A 202 2.58 -3.46 -20.71
C LYS A 202 1.76 -4.74 -20.68
N GLU A 203 1.54 -5.25 -19.48
CA GLU A 203 0.61 -6.34 -19.21
C GLU A 203 -0.69 -5.78 -18.63
N ILE A 204 -1.80 -6.02 -19.31
CA ILE A 204 -3.13 -5.71 -18.78
C ILE A 204 -3.66 -6.99 -18.16
N ASN A 205 -3.88 -6.97 -16.86
CA ASN A 205 -4.49 -8.10 -16.18
C ASN A 205 -6.00 -8.04 -16.42
N ILE A 206 -6.42 -8.68 -17.51
CA ILE A 206 -7.82 -9.00 -17.71
C ILE A 206 -8.13 -10.11 -16.71
N PRO A 207 -9.11 -9.96 -15.81
CA PRO A 207 -9.47 -11.00 -14.87
C PRO A 207 -9.80 -12.29 -15.63
N THR A 208 -8.83 -13.21 -15.69
CA THR A 208 -8.96 -14.47 -16.40
C THR A 208 -9.79 -15.39 -15.53
N THR A 209 -10.90 -15.87 -16.11
CA THR A 209 -11.76 -16.86 -15.48
C THR A 209 -11.24 -18.25 -15.85
N SER A 210 -11.15 -19.14 -14.86
CA SER A 210 -10.75 -20.53 -15.07
C SER A 210 -11.70 -21.46 -14.34
N GLY A 211 -12.01 -22.61 -14.95
CA GLY A 211 -12.81 -23.65 -14.29
C GLY A 211 -12.15 -24.20 -13.03
N GLU A 212 -10.82 -24.08 -12.92
CA GLU A 212 -10.05 -24.46 -11.74
C GLU A 212 -10.39 -23.63 -10.50
N TYR A 213 -10.92 -22.42 -10.67
CA TYR A 213 -11.30 -21.52 -9.58
C TYR A 213 -12.77 -21.67 -9.15
N GLY A 214 -13.49 -22.62 -9.75
CA GLY A 214 -14.89 -22.87 -9.49
C GLY A 214 -15.83 -21.99 -10.31
N GLN A 215 -17.13 -22.19 -10.09
CA GLN A 215 -18.20 -21.51 -10.83
C GLN A 215 -18.97 -20.54 -9.94
N CYS A 216 -19.40 -19.44 -10.53
CA CYS A 216 -20.26 -18.46 -9.88
C CYS A 216 -21.62 -19.07 -9.54
N VAL A 217 -22.00 -18.99 -8.27
CA VAL A 217 -23.31 -19.49 -7.81
C VAL A 217 -24.52 -18.71 -8.35
N ILE A 218 -24.29 -17.53 -8.95
CA ILE A 218 -25.34 -16.68 -9.50
C ILE A 218 -25.56 -16.96 -10.99
N CYS A 219 -24.48 -17.02 -11.79
CA CYS A 219 -24.59 -17.12 -13.26
C CYS A 219 -23.93 -18.36 -13.87
N GLY A 220 -23.29 -19.21 -13.07
CA GLY A 220 -22.62 -20.44 -13.55
C GLY A 220 -21.27 -20.23 -14.25
N ASN A 221 -20.84 -18.99 -14.49
CA ASN A 221 -19.58 -18.72 -15.18
C ASN A 221 -18.36 -18.96 -14.28
N ASN A 222 -17.22 -19.28 -14.91
CA ASN A 222 -15.97 -19.51 -14.21
C ASN A 222 -15.55 -18.28 -13.39
N LEU A 223 -15.02 -18.53 -12.20
CA LEU A 223 -14.52 -17.51 -11.31
C LEU A 223 -13.09 -17.11 -11.71
N THR A 224 -12.69 -15.91 -11.31
CA THR A 224 -11.30 -15.47 -11.36
C THR A 224 -10.48 -16.16 -10.27
N ALA A 225 -9.16 -16.04 -10.33
CA ALA A 225 -8.26 -16.48 -9.25
C ALA A 225 -8.58 -15.85 -7.87
N THR A 226 -9.39 -14.77 -7.84
CA THR A 226 -9.85 -14.10 -6.62
C THR A 226 -11.26 -14.56 -6.18
N GLY A 227 -11.84 -15.57 -6.84
CA GLY A 227 -13.19 -16.08 -6.55
C GLY A 227 -14.31 -15.15 -7.02
N ALA A 228 -14.01 -14.14 -7.84
CA ALA A 228 -14.99 -13.20 -8.35
C ALA A 228 -15.53 -13.63 -9.72
N CYS A 229 -16.81 -13.35 -9.99
CA CYS A 229 -17.38 -13.50 -11.31
C CYS A 229 -17.36 -12.15 -12.05
N PRO A 230 -16.60 -12.01 -13.15
CA PRO A 230 -16.52 -10.75 -13.89
C PRO A 230 -17.88 -10.29 -14.43
N ASP A 231 -18.68 -11.21 -14.96
CA ASP A 231 -19.97 -10.87 -15.59
C ASP A 231 -21.01 -10.43 -14.57
N CYS A 232 -21.05 -11.07 -13.40
CA CYS A 232 -21.90 -10.61 -12.31
C CYS A 232 -21.39 -9.31 -11.70
N ARG A 233 -20.08 -9.06 -11.74
CA ARG A 233 -19.48 -7.82 -11.26
C ARG A 233 -19.85 -6.65 -12.17
N GLU A 234 -19.83 -6.81 -13.48
CA GLU A 234 -20.28 -5.76 -14.41
C GLU A 234 -21.76 -5.42 -14.22
N ARG A 235 -22.64 -6.42 -14.06
CA ARG A 235 -24.08 -6.21 -13.82
C ARG A 235 -24.44 -5.54 -12.49
N LEU A 236 -23.56 -5.59 -11.50
CA LEU A 236 -23.75 -4.94 -10.20
C LEU A 236 -23.12 -3.53 -10.14
N LEU A 237 -22.38 -3.14 -11.18
CA LEU A 237 -21.73 -1.84 -11.32
C LEU A 237 -22.41 -0.94 -12.35
N SER A 238 -23.31 -1.48 -13.18
CA SER A 238 -24.29 -0.77 -14.01
C SER A 238 -25.54 -0.41 -13.23
#